data_AF-A0A0N5CQL9-F1
#
_entry.id   AF-A0A0N5CQL9-F1
#
_cell.length_a   1.000
_cell.length_b   1.000
_cell.length_c   1.000
_cell.angle_alpha   90.00
_cell.angle_beta   90.00
_cell.angle_gamma   90.00
#
_symmetry.space_group_name_H-M   'P 1'
#
loop_
_entity.id
_entity.type
_entity.pdbx_description
1 polymer ?
#
loop_
_entity_poly.entity_id
_entity_poly.type
_entity_poly.pdbx_seq_one_letter_code
_entity_poly.pdbx_strand_id
1 'polypeptide(L)'
;MGNRKSLAREEDGKPKQKCYNQLYRYVDMHGGGELLPWIRYAKDNGDFSLIDELLDTKIKNFMHNSGKGKMVAVAELVKVRNEERNAMLSALKRKKGKGKSGPNILDNFNQEGENQGDLKKALKLLEGGGRRGEADSKYREVVWKLDERGNMGENLVGICLLQGTAMHNQLARRLIIMYPKLVNDIFISENYYGMIEITINLDKFE
;
A
#
# COMPACT_ATOMS: atom_id res chain seq x y z
N MET A 1 -56.97 23.15 -15.19
CA MET A 1 -55.71 23.90 -15.07
C MET A 1 -54.83 23.16 -14.06
N GLY A 2 -53.84 22.40 -14.55
CA GLY A 2 -53.02 21.51 -13.72
C GLY A 2 -51.75 22.21 -13.20
N ASN A 3 -51.53 22.14 -11.89
CA ASN A 3 -50.34 22.65 -11.22
C ASN A 3 -49.10 21.81 -11.56
N ARG A 4 -48.04 22.51 -11.97
CA ARG A 4 -46.75 21.99 -12.42
C ARG A 4 -45.86 21.75 -11.19
N LYS A 5 -45.58 20.49 -10.84
CA LYS A 5 -44.55 20.13 -9.85
C LYS A 5 -43.17 20.40 -10.45
N SER A 6 -42.41 21.29 -9.83
CA SER A 6 -41.00 21.55 -10.10
C SER A 6 -40.14 20.40 -9.59
N LEU A 7 -39.46 19.71 -10.50
CA LEU A 7 -38.39 18.74 -10.20
C LEU A 7 -37.14 19.52 -9.80
N ALA A 8 -36.71 19.34 -8.55
CA ALA A 8 -35.41 19.77 -8.08
C ALA A 8 -34.32 19.03 -8.87
N ARG A 9 -33.35 19.79 -9.41
CA ARG A 9 -32.10 19.24 -9.92
C ARG A 9 -31.15 19.12 -8.73
N GLU A 10 -30.73 17.91 -8.41
CA GLU A 10 -29.61 17.68 -7.51
C GLU A 10 -28.33 18.10 -8.24
N GLU A 11 -27.68 19.14 -7.73
CA GLU A 11 -26.33 19.53 -8.14
C GLU A 11 -25.32 18.65 -7.39
N ASP A 12 -24.91 17.56 -8.02
CA ASP A 12 -23.83 16.71 -7.53
C ASP A 12 -22.54 17.01 -8.30
N GLY A 13 -21.75 17.94 -7.75
CA GLY A 13 -20.55 18.47 -8.40
C GLY A 13 -19.49 18.93 -7.41
N LYS A 14 -19.36 18.29 -6.24
CA LYS A 14 -18.16 18.48 -5.42
C LYS A 14 -17.06 17.54 -5.91
N PRO A 15 -15.88 18.06 -6.33
CA PRO A 15 -14.76 17.21 -6.69
C PRO A 15 -14.40 16.34 -5.48
N LYS A 16 -14.35 15.03 -5.67
CA LYS A 16 -13.89 14.08 -4.64
C LYS A 16 -12.55 14.57 -4.12
N GLN A 17 -12.51 14.92 -2.83
CA GLN A 17 -11.30 15.35 -2.16
C GLN A 17 -10.23 14.29 -2.39
N LYS A 18 -9.15 14.67 -3.07
CA LYS A 18 -8.00 13.78 -3.29
C LYS A 18 -7.53 13.39 -1.89
N CYS A 19 -7.74 12.14 -1.47
CA CYS A 19 -7.29 11.66 -0.18
C CYS A 19 -5.76 11.73 -0.22
N TYR A 20 -5.19 12.78 0.36
CA TYR A 20 -3.76 12.88 0.49
C TYR A 20 -3.34 11.79 1.46
N ASN A 21 -2.58 10.84 0.94
CA ASN A 21 -2.05 9.75 1.72
C ASN A 21 -1.25 10.32 2.91
N GLN A 22 -1.66 9.99 4.13
CA GLN A 22 -1.07 10.55 5.34
C GLN A 22 0.43 10.25 5.43
N LEU A 23 0.88 9.17 4.80
CA LEU A 23 2.28 8.77 4.72
C LEU A 23 3.19 9.88 4.18
N TYR A 24 2.77 10.54 3.08
CA TYR A 24 3.58 11.58 2.42
C TYR A 24 3.67 12.89 3.21
N ARG A 25 2.87 13.06 4.26
CA ARG A 25 2.97 14.20 5.17
C ARG A 25 4.20 14.10 6.08
N TYR A 26 4.58 12.88 6.44
CA TYR A 26 5.71 12.63 7.34
C TYR A 26 7.05 12.64 6.62
N VAL A 27 7.07 12.10 5.41
CA VAL A 27 8.22 12.08 4.52
C VAL A 27 7.69 12.23 3.10
N ASP A 28 8.08 13.29 2.40
CA ASP A 28 7.66 13.50 1.01
C ASP A 28 8.73 13.09 0.00
N MET A 29 8.32 13.02 -1.28
CA MET A 29 9.18 12.67 -2.41
C MET A 29 10.13 13.80 -2.85
N HIS A 30 10.17 14.93 -2.15
CA HIS A 30 10.97 16.11 -2.50
C HIS A 30 11.98 16.49 -1.41
N GLY A 31 12.11 15.69 -0.35
CA GLY A 31 13.04 15.97 0.76
C GLY A 31 12.48 16.89 1.84
N GLY A 32 11.17 16.98 1.94
CA GLY A 32 10.42 17.56 3.06
C GLY A 32 9.66 16.51 3.89
N GLY A 33 8.62 16.96 4.57
CA GLY A 33 7.84 16.17 5.52
C GLY A 33 8.20 16.42 6.98
N GLU A 34 7.27 16.10 7.88
CA GLU A 34 7.37 16.44 9.31
C GLU A 34 8.58 15.82 10.02
N LEU A 35 9.12 14.68 9.55
CA LEU A 35 10.17 13.95 10.27
C LEU A 35 11.60 14.37 9.91
N LEU A 36 11.83 14.88 8.69
CA LEU A 36 13.19 15.21 8.23
C LEU A 36 13.87 16.35 9.01
N PRO A 37 13.17 17.41 9.47
CA PRO A 37 13.77 18.43 10.33
C PRO A 37 14.31 17.85 11.64
N TRP A 38 13.62 16.86 12.22
CA TRP A 38 14.02 16.22 13.46
C TRP A 38 15.21 15.28 13.27
N ILE A 39 15.32 14.61 12.12
CA ILE A 39 16.54 13.86 11.79
C ILE A 39 17.73 14.80 11.61
N ARG A 40 17.52 16.01 11.05
CA ARG A 40 18.57 17.03 10.94
C ARG A 40 19.03 17.47 12.32
N TYR A 41 18.08 17.84 13.18
CA TYR A 41 18.35 18.19 14.56
C TYR A 41 19.11 17.07 15.29
N ALA A 42 18.67 15.82 15.16
CA ALA A 42 19.30 14.69 15.81
C ALA A 42 20.72 14.42 15.30
N LYS A 43 20.97 14.64 14.00
CA LYS A 43 22.30 14.51 13.41
C LYS A 43 23.26 15.59 13.93
N ASP A 44 22.78 16.82 14.03
CA ASP A 44 23.61 17.97 14.42
C ASP A 44 23.92 17.96 15.93
N ASN A 45 23.00 17.48 16.76
CA ASN A 45 23.13 17.46 18.23
C ASN A 45 23.50 16.08 18.80
N GLY A 46 23.42 15.01 18.01
CA GLY A 46 23.65 13.63 18.44
C GLY A 46 22.50 13.01 19.25
N ASP A 47 21.37 13.71 19.42
CA ASP A 47 20.22 13.24 20.20
C ASP A 47 19.04 12.80 19.32
N PHE A 48 18.74 11.50 19.36
CA PHE A 48 17.64 10.90 18.60
C PHE A 48 16.34 10.73 19.43
N SER A 49 16.33 11.11 20.70
CA SER A 49 15.22 10.82 21.61
C SER A 49 13.90 11.45 21.14
N LEU A 50 13.95 12.69 20.64
CA LEU A 50 12.78 13.41 20.13
C LEU A 50 12.19 12.74 18.88
N ILE A 51 13.04 12.31 17.95
CA ILE A 51 12.55 11.63 16.75
C ILE A 51 12.01 10.25 17.11
N ASP A 52 12.60 9.55 18.06
CA ASP A 52 12.10 8.26 18.53
C ASP A 52 10.71 8.38 19.15
N GLU A 53 10.50 9.37 20.02
CA GLU A 53 9.20 9.65 20.60
C GLU A 53 8.16 9.99 19.53
N LEU A 54 8.53 10.78 18.51
CA LEU A 54 7.66 11.07 17.37
C LEU A 54 7.32 9.82 16.54
N LEU A 55 8.30 8.95 16.32
CA LEU A 55 8.09 7.67 15.63
C LEU A 55 7.19 6.74 16.45
N ASP A 56 7.35 6.72 17.77
CA ASP A 56 6.56 5.91 18.69
C ASP A 56 5.11 6.38 18.80
N THR A 57 4.90 7.70 18.83
CA THR A 57 3.57 8.31 19.04
C THR A 57 2.77 8.45 17.75
N LYS A 58 3.41 8.91 16.66
CA LYS A 58 2.72 9.21 15.39
C LYS A 58 2.80 8.04 14.41
N ILE A 59 3.97 7.43 14.25
CA ILE A 59 4.21 6.47 13.16
C ILE A 59 3.78 5.04 13.52
N LYS A 60 3.89 4.66 14.79
CA LYS A 60 3.47 3.32 15.28
C LYS A 60 2.03 2.96 14.92
N ASN A 61 1.14 3.96 14.85
CA ASN A 61 -0.29 3.74 14.58
C ASN A 61 -0.57 3.24 13.16
N PHE A 62 0.37 3.40 12.23
CA PHE A 62 0.27 2.87 10.87
C PHE A 62 0.68 1.39 10.76
N MET A 63 1.15 0.79 11.87
CA MET A 63 1.63 -0.59 11.90
C MET A 63 0.64 -1.53 12.59
N HIS A 64 0.61 -2.78 12.15
CA HIS A 64 -0.06 -3.85 12.87
C HIS A 64 0.67 -4.16 14.17
N ASN A 65 -0.10 -4.30 15.25
CA ASN A 65 0.38 -4.73 16.56
C ASN A 65 1.60 -3.91 17.03
N SER A 66 1.56 -2.59 16.78
CA SER A 66 2.62 -1.65 17.17
C SER A 66 4.02 -2.03 16.61
N GLY A 67 4.07 -2.51 15.37
CA GLY A 67 5.32 -2.90 14.71
C GLY A 67 5.68 -4.38 14.84
N LYS A 68 4.90 -5.18 15.57
CA LYS A 68 5.11 -6.64 15.68
C LYS A 68 4.70 -7.40 14.42
N GLY A 69 3.88 -6.79 13.56
CA GLY A 69 3.36 -7.40 12.34
C GLY A 69 2.13 -8.28 12.54
N LYS A 70 1.55 -8.70 11.43
CA LYS A 70 0.39 -9.59 11.33
C LYS A 70 0.63 -10.58 10.18
N MET A 71 0.25 -11.84 10.36
CA MET A 71 0.21 -12.80 9.26
C MET A 71 -1.00 -12.48 8.36
N VAL A 72 -0.73 -12.14 7.11
CA VAL A 72 -1.71 -11.81 6.08
C VAL A 72 -1.67 -12.90 5.01
N ALA A 73 -2.82 -13.39 4.58
CA ALA A 73 -2.87 -14.41 3.53
C ALA A 73 -2.37 -13.82 2.20
N VAL A 74 -1.58 -14.56 1.44
CA VAL A 74 -1.10 -14.09 0.11
C VAL A 74 -2.28 -13.77 -0.81
N ALA A 75 -3.39 -14.53 -0.70
CA ALA A 75 -4.62 -14.26 -1.43
C ALA A 75 -5.21 -12.86 -1.15
N GLU A 76 -5.05 -12.33 0.07
CA GLU A 76 -5.50 -10.98 0.43
C GLU A 76 -4.66 -9.91 -0.27
N LEU A 77 -3.34 -10.09 -0.33
CA LEU A 77 -2.43 -9.19 -1.05
C LEU A 77 -2.72 -9.21 -2.57
N VAL A 78 -2.95 -10.39 -3.13
CA VAL A 78 -3.33 -10.56 -4.53
C VAL A 78 -4.69 -9.90 -4.81
N LYS A 79 -5.63 -9.96 -3.86
CA LYS A 79 -6.93 -9.28 -3.98
C LYS A 79 -6.76 -7.77 -4.08
N VAL A 80 -6.00 -7.15 -3.18
CA VAL A 80 -5.71 -5.70 -3.22
C VAL A 80 -5.10 -5.29 -4.56
N ARG A 81 -4.11 -6.06 -5.04
CA ARG A 81 -3.48 -5.82 -6.35
C ARG A 81 -4.50 -5.92 -7.51
N ASN A 82 -5.36 -6.93 -7.45
CA ASN A 82 -6.36 -7.15 -8.49
C ASN A 82 -7.44 -6.07 -8.51
N GLU A 83 -7.85 -5.57 -7.35
CA GLU A 83 -8.76 -4.43 -7.23
C GLU A 83 -8.17 -3.18 -7.89
N GLU A 84 -6.88 -2.89 -7.64
CA GLU A 84 -6.19 -1.77 -8.29
C GLU A 84 -6.15 -1.93 -9.82
N ARG A 85 -5.75 -3.11 -10.32
CA ARG A 85 -5.75 -3.39 -11.77
C ARG A 85 -7.13 -3.24 -12.39
N ASN A 86 -8.17 -3.75 -11.74
CA ASN A 86 -9.55 -3.64 -12.22
C ASN A 86 -10.01 -2.18 -12.26
N ALA A 87 -9.64 -1.37 -11.25
CA ALA A 87 -9.90 0.06 -11.25
C ALA A 87 -9.21 0.77 -12.43
N MET A 88 -7.94 0.47 -12.69
CA MET A 88 -7.20 1.02 -13.85
C MET A 88 -7.84 0.62 -15.19
N LEU A 89 -8.17 -0.65 -15.37
CA LEU A 89 -8.83 -1.16 -16.59
C LEU A 89 -10.22 -0.54 -16.78
N SER A 90 -10.99 -0.34 -15.72
CA SER A 90 -12.29 0.32 -15.78
C SER A 90 -12.17 1.79 -16.20
N ALA A 91 -11.15 2.51 -15.72
CA ALA A 91 -10.86 3.88 -16.12
C ALA A 91 -10.46 3.98 -17.61
N LEU A 92 -9.64 3.04 -18.09
CA LEU A 92 -9.22 2.97 -19.49
C LEU A 92 -10.40 2.63 -20.42
N LYS A 93 -11.29 1.72 -20.02
CA LYS A 93 -12.50 1.34 -20.78
C LYS A 93 -13.52 2.48 -20.90
N ARG A 94 -13.58 3.39 -19.92
CA ARG A 94 -14.39 4.63 -20.04
C ARG A 94 -13.84 5.61 -21.09
N LYS A 95 -12.53 5.55 -21.38
CA LYS A 95 -11.85 6.37 -22.40
C LYS A 95 -11.92 5.79 -23.82
N LYS A 96 -12.09 4.48 -23.97
CA LYS A 96 -12.11 3.79 -25.28
C LYS A 96 -13.48 3.13 -25.46
N GLY A 97 -14.33 3.74 -26.29
CA GLY A 97 -15.71 3.30 -26.50
C GLY A 97 -15.84 1.78 -26.72
N LYS A 98 -16.81 1.19 -26.02
CA LYS A 98 -17.38 -0.16 -26.20
C LYS A 98 -16.38 -1.27 -26.55
N GLY A 99 -15.72 -1.83 -25.54
CA GLY A 99 -15.17 -3.18 -25.58
C GLY A 99 -15.80 -4.05 -24.49
N LYS A 100 -16.51 -5.12 -24.87
CA LYS A 100 -17.01 -6.12 -23.92
C LYS A 100 -15.82 -6.71 -23.19
N SER A 101 -15.76 -6.51 -21.89
CA SER A 101 -14.74 -7.14 -21.05
C SER A 101 -15.19 -8.55 -20.75
N GLY A 102 -14.33 -9.53 -20.96
CA GLY A 102 -14.58 -10.89 -20.50
C GLY A 102 -14.88 -10.92 -18.99
N PRO A 103 -15.61 -11.93 -18.49
CA PRO A 103 -16.05 -11.97 -17.10
C PRO A 103 -14.85 -11.86 -16.15
N ASN A 104 -14.84 -10.83 -15.31
CA ASN A 104 -13.92 -10.76 -14.17
C ASN A 104 -14.39 -11.81 -13.15
N ILE A 105 -13.76 -12.98 -13.17
CA ILE A 105 -14.09 -14.10 -12.27
C ILE A 105 -14.06 -13.66 -10.80
N LEU A 106 -13.29 -12.61 -10.46
CA LEU A 106 -13.11 -12.09 -9.10
C LEU A 106 -14.19 -11.11 -8.61
N ASP A 107 -14.99 -10.50 -9.48
CA ASP A 107 -15.91 -9.40 -9.09
C ASP A 107 -17.17 -9.92 -8.37
N ASN A 108 -17.49 -11.22 -8.46
CA ASN A 108 -18.72 -11.84 -7.91
C ASN A 108 -18.45 -12.97 -6.90
N PHE A 109 -17.37 -12.93 -6.10
CA PHE A 109 -17.19 -13.89 -5.01
C PHE A 109 -18.07 -13.54 -3.81
N ASN A 110 -19.35 -13.89 -3.91
CA ASN A 110 -20.27 -13.86 -2.77
C ASN A 110 -19.90 -15.02 -1.82
N GLN A 111 -19.51 -14.69 -0.60
CA GLN A 111 -19.00 -15.64 0.40
C GLN A 111 -20.10 -16.53 1.01
N GLU A 112 -21.36 -16.24 0.68
CA GLU A 112 -22.56 -16.96 1.10
C GLU A 112 -23.33 -17.45 -0.14
N GLY A 113 -23.17 -18.73 -0.49
CA GLY A 113 -23.87 -19.37 -1.61
C GLY A 113 -23.16 -20.59 -2.20
N GLU A 114 -23.82 -21.25 -3.17
CA GLU A 114 -23.46 -22.54 -3.80
C GLU A 114 -22.05 -22.61 -4.46
N ASN A 115 -21.33 -21.49 -4.54
CA ASN A 115 -20.05 -21.36 -5.25
C ASN A 115 -18.79 -21.61 -4.38
N GLN A 116 -18.94 -22.23 -3.19
CA GLN A 116 -17.82 -22.55 -2.30
C GLN A 116 -16.78 -23.49 -2.95
N GLY A 117 -17.20 -24.31 -3.92
CA GLY A 117 -16.31 -25.19 -4.70
C GLY A 117 -15.42 -24.43 -5.69
N ASP A 118 -15.93 -23.36 -6.28
CA ASP A 118 -15.17 -22.50 -7.19
C ASP A 118 -14.23 -21.57 -6.44
N LEU A 119 -14.58 -21.17 -5.20
CA LEU A 119 -13.64 -20.52 -4.28
C LEU A 119 -12.42 -21.41 -4.01
N LYS A 120 -12.63 -22.70 -3.70
CA LYS A 120 -11.52 -23.65 -3.49
C LYS A 120 -10.72 -23.89 -4.77
N LYS A 121 -11.34 -23.92 -5.95
CA LYS A 121 -10.62 -24.08 -7.23
C LYS A 121 -9.84 -22.81 -7.63
N ALA A 122 -10.42 -21.63 -7.45
CA ALA A 122 -9.76 -20.35 -7.71
C ALA A 122 -8.60 -20.13 -6.74
N LEU A 123 -8.81 -20.44 -5.45
CA LEU A 123 -7.74 -20.45 -4.44
C LEU A 123 -6.67 -21.48 -4.82
N LYS A 124 -7.03 -22.69 -5.24
CA LYS A 124 -6.10 -23.74 -5.69
C LYS A 124 -5.32 -23.38 -6.97
N LEU A 125 -5.93 -22.60 -7.88
CA LEU A 125 -5.30 -22.07 -9.10
C LEU A 125 -4.34 -20.91 -8.78
N LEU A 126 -4.68 -20.06 -7.80
CA LEU A 126 -3.78 -19.04 -7.25
C LEU A 126 -2.68 -19.63 -6.37
N GLU A 127 -2.96 -20.75 -5.69
CA GLU A 127 -2.01 -21.56 -4.88
C GLU A 127 -1.00 -22.32 -5.76
N GLY A 128 -1.04 -22.17 -7.09
CA GLY A 128 0.07 -22.47 -7.99
C GLY A 128 0.76 -23.82 -7.75
N GLY A 129 0.28 -24.88 -8.42
CA GLY A 129 1.06 -26.10 -8.64
C GLY A 129 2.25 -25.87 -9.56
N GLY A 130 3.18 -25.00 -9.17
CA GLY A 130 4.38 -24.63 -9.91
C GLY A 130 5.61 -25.35 -9.36
N ARG A 131 6.27 -26.11 -10.23
CA ARG A 131 7.60 -26.70 -9.98
C ARG A 131 8.65 -25.59 -9.82
N ARG A 132 8.86 -25.10 -8.60
CA ARG A 132 10.15 -24.59 -8.13
C ARG A 132 10.12 -24.56 -6.61
N GLY A 133 10.98 -25.37 -6.00
CA GLY A 133 10.98 -25.60 -4.57
C GLY A 133 11.38 -24.36 -3.79
N GLU A 134 10.39 -23.68 -3.25
CA GLU A 134 10.43 -23.02 -1.95
C GLU A 134 8.96 -22.88 -1.55
N ALA A 135 8.61 -23.31 -0.34
CA ALA A 135 7.22 -23.29 0.09
C ALA A 135 6.72 -21.85 0.08
N ASP A 136 5.99 -21.47 -0.98
CA ASP A 136 5.36 -20.16 -1.12
C ASP A 136 4.37 -20.06 0.05
N SER A 137 4.82 -19.37 1.09
CA SER A 137 4.12 -19.36 2.37
C SER A 137 2.73 -18.80 2.12
N LYS A 138 1.69 -19.57 2.45
CA LYS A 138 0.28 -19.14 2.31
C LYS A 138 -0.01 -17.80 3.00
N TYR A 139 0.88 -17.41 3.92
CA TYR A 139 0.83 -16.17 4.66
C TYR A 139 2.16 -15.42 4.58
N ARG A 140 2.09 -14.09 4.52
CA ARG A 140 3.24 -13.21 4.68
C ARG A 140 3.08 -12.42 5.97
N GLU A 141 4.17 -12.24 6.70
CA GLU A 141 4.18 -11.27 7.80
C GLU A 141 4.19 -9.85 7.21
N VAL A 142 3.19 -9.06 7.55
CA VAL A 142 3.05 -7.67 7.12
C VAL A 142 3.03 -6.77 8.35
N VAL A 143 3.93 -5.79 8.39
CA VAL A 143 4.06 -4.85 9.49
C VAL A 143 3.23 -3.61 9.27
N TRP A 144 3.35 -2.97 8.11
CA TRP A 144 2.60 -1.76 7.82
C TRP A 144 1.21 -2.08 7.26
N LYS A 145 0.18 -1.41 7.80
CA LYS A 145 -1.22 -1.65 7.43
C LYS A 145 -1.46 -1.42 5.94
N LEU A 146 -2.26 -2.27 5.30
CA LEU A 146 -2.45 -2.25 3.84
C LEU A 146 -3.17 -1.00 3.35
N ASP A 147 -4.11 -0.47 4.14
CA ASP A 147 -4.88 0.76 3.88
C ASP A 147 -4.10 2.05 4.13
N GLU A 148 -2.94 1.93 4.79
CA GLU A 148 -2.05 3.05 5.13
C GLU A 148 -0.81 3.11 4.22
N ARG A 149 -0.75 2.28 3.17
CA ARG A 149 0.36 2.25 2.21
C ARG A 149 0.33 3.46 1.30
N GLY A 150 1.51 3.89 0.85
CA GLY A 150 1.68 4.91 -0.17
C GLY A 150 1.06 4.53 -1.52
N ASN A 151 1.09 5.45 -2.48
CA ASN A 151 0.51 5.24 -3.81
C ASN A 151 1.22 4.15 -4.62
N MET A 152 2.47 3.82 -4.31
CA MET A 152 3.20 2.70 -4.93
C MET A 152 3.06 1.42 -4.09
N GLY A 153 2.22 1.43 -3.05
CA GLY A 153 2.07 0.31 -2.12
C GLY A 153 3.22 0.20 -1.13
N GLU A 154 4.01 1.26 -0.95
CA GLU A 154 5.16 1.34 -0.06
C GLU A 154 4.79 1.72 1.37
N ASN A 155 5.69 1.45 2.32
CA ASN A 155 5.66 2.06 3.66
C ASN A 155 6.66 3.23 3.74
N LEU A 156 6.80 3.80 4.94
CA LEU A 156 7.69 4.95 5.18
C LEU A 156 9.17 4.65 4.91
N VAL A 157 9.62 3.41 5.13
CA VAL A 157 10.97 2.96 4.78
C VAL A 157 11.13 2.94 3.27
N GLY A 158 10.15 2.40 2.54
CA GLY A 158 10.12 2.41 1.08
C GLY A 158 10.28 3.82 0.50
N ILE A 159 9.56 4.82 1.01
CA ILE A 159 9.74 6.23 0.59
C ILE A 159 11.16 6.71 0.84
N CYS A 160 11.70 6.44 2.03
CA CYS A 160 13.05 6.88 2.39
C CYS A 160 14.11 6.29 1.44
N LEU A 161 14.00 5.01 1.08
CA LEU A 161 14.94 4.36 0.15
C LEU A 161 14.70 4.80 -1.31
N LEU A 162 13.45 5.01 -1.71
CA LEU A 162 13.10 5.60 -3.01
C LEU A 162 13.68 7.00 -3.19
N GLN A 163 13.78 7.80 -2.13
CA GLN A 163 14.47 9.08 -2.21
C GLN A 163 15.99 8.93 -2.13
N GLY A 164 16.49 8.23 -1.11
CA GLY A 164 17.91 7.89 -1.00
C GLY A 164 18.84 9.04 -0.59
N THR A 165 18.31 10.20 -0.17
CA THR A 165 19.16 11.27 0.39
C THR A 165 19.75 10.86 1.74
N ALA A 166 20.83 11.53 2.18
CA ALA A 166 21.46 11.24 3.46
C ALA A 166 20.48 11.29 4.66
N MET A 167 19.54 12.25 4.63
CA MET A 167 18.53 12.42 5.68
C MET A 167 17.50 11.29 5.66
N HIS A 168 17.03 10.89 4.48
CA HIS A 168 16.11 9.76 4.33
C HIS A 168 16.75 8.44 4.74
N ASN A 169 18.00 8.20 4.33
CA ASN A 169 18.72 6.98 4.70
C ASN A 169 18.93 6.90 6.22
N GLN A 170 19.16 8.03 6.88
CA GLN A 170 19.27 8.08 8.34
C GLN A 170 17.92 7.81 9.02
N LEU A 171 16.82 8.34 8.49
CA LEU A 171 15.47 8.03 8.97
C LEU A 171 15.11 6.56 8.77
N ALA A 172 15.38 5.99 7.59
CA ALA A 172 15.17 4.58 7.29
C ALA A 172 15.93 3.67 8.26
N ARG A 173 17.21 3.97 8.52
CA ARG A 173 18.00 3.24 9.52
C ARG A 173 17.35 3.30 10.89
N ARG A 174 16.86 4.48 11.31
CA ARG A 174 16.21 4.63 12.62
C ARG A 174 14.90 3.83 12.72
N LEU A 175 14.07 3.88 11.68
CA LEU A 175 12.84 3.10 11.58
C LEU A 175 13.11 1.59 11.68
N ILE A 176 14.15 1.08 11.00
CA ILE A 176 14.53 -0.34 11.06
C ILE A 176 15.09 -0.71 12.44
N ILE A 177 15.86 0.17 13.08
CA ILE A 177 16.34 -0.08 14.46
C ILE A 177 15.16 -0.22 15.43
N MET A 178 14.14 0.62 15.31
CA MET A 178 12.96 0.58 16.18
C MET A 178 11.98 -0.54 15.83
N TYR A 179 11.80 -0.80 14.53
CA TYR A 179 10.81 -1.73 13.98
C TYR A 179 11.46 -2.64 12.93
N PRO A 180 12.31 -3.59 13.35
CA PRO A 180 13.18 -4.34 12.44
C PRO A 180 12.43 -5.17 11.40
N LYS A 181 11.22 -5.61 11.72
CA LYS A 181 10.38 -6.39 10.80
C LYS A 181 9.88 -5.60 9.58
N LEU A 182 9.94 -4.26 9.60
CA LEU A 182 9.57 -3.43 8.44
C LEU A 182 10.39 -3.76 7.19
N VAL A 183 11.58 -4.35 7.36
CA VAL A 183 12.45 -4.78 6.26
C VAL A 183 11.86 -5.91 5.40
N ASN A 184 10.86 -6.63 5.94
CA ASN A 184 10.23 -7.78 5.28
C ASN A 184 8.94 -7.40 4.54
N ASP A 185 8.51 -6.16 4.68
CA ASP A 185 7.37 -5.66 3.94
C ASP A 185 7.68 -5.63 2.43
N ILE A 186 6.63 -5.55 1.63
CA ILE A 186 6.76 -5.46 0.18
C ILE A 186 5.87 -4.35 -0.33
N PHE A 187 6.24 -3.86 -1.50
CA PHE A 187 5.35 -3.04 -2.32
C PHE A 187 4.15 -3.89 -2.75
N ILE A 188 2.95 -3.36 -2.58
CA ILE A 188 1.69 -4.08 -2.86
C ILE A 188 0.94 -3.56 -4.10
N SER A 189 1.38 -2.45 -4.70
CA SER A 189 0.71 -1.90 -5.89
C SER A 189 0.98 -2.76 -7.13
N GLU A 190 0.09 -2.66 -8.13
CA GLU A 190 0.19 -3.44 -9.36
C GLU A 190 1.55 -3.32 -10.06
N ASN A 191 2.08 -2.10 -10.16
CA ASN A 191 3.32 -1.83 -10.89
C ASN A 191 4.58 -2.23 -10.12
N TYR A 192 4.49 -2.41 -8.79
CA TYR A 192 5.64 -2.63 -7.92
C TYR A 192 5.51 -3.90 -7.07
N TYR A 193 4.51 -4.73 -7.32
CA TYR A 193 4.16 -5.87 -6.46
C TYR A 193 5.35 -6.81 -6.22
N GLY A 194 5.64 -7.08 -4.96
CA GLY A 194 6.67 -8.04 -4.55
C GLY A 194 8.09 -7.48 -4.52
N MET A 195 8.30 -6.21 -4.89
CA MET A 195 9.58 -5.55 -4.61
C MET A 195 9.74 -5.36 -3.09
N ILE A 196 10.88 -5.82 -2.58
CA ILE A 196 11.30 -5.65 -1.18
C ILE A 196 11.99 -4.29 -1.06
N GLU A 197 11.82 -3.59 0.07
CA GLU A 197 12.33 -2.23 0.20
C GLU A 197 13.87 -2.13 0.02
N ILE A 198 14.62 -3.13 0.46
CA ILE A 198 16.10 -3.15 0.31
C ILE A 198 16.55 -3.16 -1.15
N THR A 199 15.81 -3.81 -2.05
CA THR A 199 16.21 -4.00 -3.46
C THR A 199 16.34 -2.66 -4.19
N ILE A 200 15.52 -1.65 -3.84
CA ILE A 200 15.51 -0.33 -4.48
C ILE A 200 16.84 0.41 -4.41
N ASN A 201 17.62 0.21 -3.35
CA ASN A 201 18.89 0.93 -3.19
C ASN A 201 20.05 0.28 -3.97
N LEU A 202 19.92 -0.96 -4.44
CA LEU A 202 20.97 -1.60 -5.25
C LEU A 202 20.91 -1.11 -6.71
N ASP A 203 19.71 -0.89 -7.25
CA ASP A 203 19.50 -0.46 -8.64
C ASP A 203 19.94 0.99 -8.92
N LYS A 204 20.28 1.78 -7.89
CA LYS A 204 20.76 3.17 -8.03
C LYS A 204 22.29 3.30 -8.13
N PHE A 205 23.02 2.19 -8.07
CA PHE A 205 24.48 2.16 -8.15
C PHE A 205 25.00 1.42 -9.38
N GLU A 206 24.15 1.11 -10.37
CA GLU A 206 24.54 0.68 -11.72
C GLU A 206 24.46 1.80 -12.75
#